data_AF-A0A7S0UK97-F1
#
_entry.id   AF-A0A7S0UK97-F1
#
_cell.length_a   1.000
_cell.length_b   1.000
_cell.length_c   1.000
_cell.angle_alpha   90.00
_cell.angle_beta   90.00
_cell.angle_gamma   90.00
#
_symmetry.space_group_name_H-M   'P 1'
#
loop_
_entity.id
_entity.type
_entity.pdbx_description
1 polymer ?
#
loop_
_entity_poly.entity_id
_entity_poly.type
_entity_poly.pdbx_seq_one_letter_code
_entity_poly.pdbx_strand_id
1 'polypeptide(L)'
;VRITTDNDDEPTQSPTCEKRIRVELMTDAWPEDNSWFLEGDNGKEIAATETFTGGNKLFQQEVCLPENCLQYTFTILDSYGDGITGDGYYRVYDNCGTMVVNGADDESFFKREHTMAINDSCGDEPPVYCEDKAQESFQWKKKGKKRSCKHFAKKNKCNKKIRTSDGRDTFVWQLCEKSCERCGA
;
A
#
# COMPACT_ATOMS: atom_id res chain seq x y z
N VAL A 1 12.31 7.16 -64.21
CA VAL A 1 11.43 6.57 -63.19
C VAL A 1 12.06 6.86 -61.84
N ARG A 2 11.49 7.81 -61.08
CA ARG A 2 11.91 8.13 -59.70
C ARG A 2 10.85 7.53 -58.79
N ILE A 3 11.24 6.57 -57.95
CA ILE A 3 10.52 6.24 -56.72
C ILE A 3 11.62 6.03 -55.68
N THR A 4 11.66 6.93 -54.71
CA THR A 4 12.48 6.86 -53.50
C THR A 4 11.54 6.80 -52.31
N THR A 5 12.06 6.19 -51.25
CA THR A 5 11.62 6.18 -49.84
C THR A 5 10.52 5.18 -49.48
N ASP A 6 10.92 3.94 -49.23
CA ASP A 6 10.32 3.14 -48.16
C ASP A 6 10.83 3.73 -46.83
N ASN A 7 9.99 4.57 -46.23
CA ASN A 7 10.07 4.91 -44.81
C ASN A 7 9.03 4.02 -44.12
N ASP A 8 9.49 2.96 -43.47
CA ASP A 8 8.77 2.33 -42.36
C ASP A 8 9.80 2.08 -41.25
N ASP A 9 10.38 3.18 -40.77
CA ASP A 9 10.97 3.25 -39.44
C ASP A 9 9.79 3.37 -38.46
N GLU A 10 9.23 2.21 -38.09
CA GLU A 10 8.27 2.11 -37.00
C GLU A 10 9.03 2.47 -35.71
N PRO A 11 8.67 3.54 -34.98
CA PRO A 11 9.29 3.81 -33.71
C PRO A 11 8.88 2.67 -32.78
N THR A 12 9.84 1.79 -32.49
CA THR A 12 9.73 0.78 -31.44
C THR A 12 9.48 1.53 -30.15
N GLN A 13 8.19 1.62 -29.77
CA GLN A 13 7.78 2.16 -28.49
C GLN A 13 8.55 1.39 -27.43
N SER A 14 9.45 2.09 -26.73
CA SER A 14 10.04 1.56 -25.51
C SER A 14 8.88 1.18 -24.59
N PRO A 15 8.87 -0.03 -23.99
CA PRO A 15 7.75 -0.43 -23.15
C PRO A 15 7.60 0.62 -22.04
N THR A 16 6.46 1.30 -22.04
CA THR A 16 6.12 2.24 -20.98
C THR A 16 5.94 1.41 -19.71
N CYS A 17 6.72 1.72 -18.67
CA CYS A 17 6.63 1.06 -17.37
C CYS A 17 5.44 1.65 -16.57
N GLU A 18 4.24 1.52 -17.12
CA GLU A 18 3.02 2.10 -16.52
C GLU A 18 2.61 1.34 -15.25
N LYS A 19 2.87 0.01 -15.26
CA LYS A 19 2.67 -0.89 -14.15
C LYS A 19 4.01 -1.31 -13.55
N ARG A 20 4.17 -1.13 -12.24
CA ARG A 20 5.38 -1.53 -11.52
C ARG A 20 5.09 -1.96 -10.11
N ILE A 21 6.02 -2.72 -9.55
CA ILE A 21 6.10 -3.04 -8.12
C ILE A 21 7.44 -2.56 -7.57
N ARG A 22 7.52 -2.41 -6.25
CA ARG A 22 8.78 -2.30 -5.53
C ARG A 22 8.98 -3.52 -4.64
N VAL A 23 10.08 -4.23 -4.85
CA VAL A 23 10.54 -5.30 -3.97
C VAL A 23 11.54 -4.70 -2.99
N GLU A 24 11.34 -4.93 -1.71
CA GLU A 24 12.28 -4.60 -0.64
C GLU A 24 12.72 -5.89 0.05
N LEU A 25 14.03 -6.05 0.24
CA LEU A 25 14.59 -7.18 0.97
C LEU A 25 15.68 -6.67 1.91
N MET A 26 15.48 -6.86 3.21
CA MET A 26 16.53 -6.73 4.21
C MET A 26 17.17 -8.11 4.36
N THR A 27 18.42 -8.25 3.93
CA THR A 27 19.18 -9.49 4.09
C THR A 27 19.48 -9.73 5.56
N ASP A 28 19.72 -10.97 5.93
CA ASP A 28 20.31 -11.32 7.23
C ASP A 28 21.84 -11.43 7.12
N ALA A 29 22.49 -12.19 7.99
CA ALA A 29 23.94 -12.33 7.97
C ALA A 29 24.48 -13.11 6.75
N TRP A 30 23.65 -13.88 6.05
CA TRP A 30 24.02 -14.72 4.89
C TRP A 30 23.23 -14.29 3.64
N PRO A 31 23.51 -13.10 3.09
CA PRO A 31 22.80 -12.56 1.94
C PRO A 31 22.88 -13.47 0.69
N GLU A 32 23.97 -14.23 0.53
CA GLU A 32 24.21 -15.11 -0.61
C GLU A 32 23.24 -16.28 -0.72
N ASP A 33 22.61 -16.68 0.38
CA ASP A 33 21.62 -17.76 0.38
C ASP A 33 20.27 -17.29 -0.13
N ASN A 34 20.02 -15.99 -0.07
CA ASN A 34 18.76 -15.37 -0.41
C ASN A 34 18.67 -15.07 -1.91
N SER A 35 17.57 -15.45 -2.55
CA SER A 35 17.23 -14.99 -3.90
C SER A 35 15.73 -14.94 -4.15
N TRP A 36 15.28 -14.12 -5.09
CA TRP A 36 13.87 -14.08 -5.48
C TRP A 36 13.70 -13.98 -6.99
N PHE A 37 12.54 -14.42 -7.48
CA PHE A 37 12.09 -14.20 -8.84
C PHE A 37 10.58 -13.96 -8.89
N LEU A 38 10.14 -13.37 -9.99
CA LEU A 38 8.77 -12.96 -10.26
C LEU A 38 8.31 -13.54 -11.58
N GLU A 39 7.16 -14.20 -11.58
CA GLU A 39 6.51 -14.74 -12.78
C GLU A 39 5.15 -14.10 -13.01
N GLY A 40 4.76 -13.99 -14.28
CA GLY A 40 3.38 -13.68 -14.66
C GLY A 40 2.46 -14.90 -14.61
N ASP A 41 1.17 -14.68 -14.81
CA ASP A 41 0.12 -15.72 -14.88
C ASP A 41 0.35 -16.81 -15.95
N ASN A 42 1.16 -16.52 -16.96
CA ASN A 42 1.59 -17.46 -17.98
C ASN A 42 2.81 -18.32 -17.59
N GLY A 43 3.34 -18.16 -16.37
CA GLY A 43 4.55 -18.83 -15.89
C GLY A 43 5.84 -18.32 -16.54
N LYS A 44 5.80 -17.16 -17.20
CA LYS A 44 7.01 -16.52 -17.75
C LYS A 44 7.65 -15.66 -16.67
N GLU A 45 8.95 -15.84 -16.47
CA GLU A 45 9.77 -14.96 -15.63
C GLU A 45 9.74 -13.51 -16.16
N ILE A 46 9.43 -12.59 -15.26
CA ILE A 46 9.39 -11.14 -15.48
C ILE A 46 10.68 -10.51 -14.96
N ALA A 47 11.12 -10.93 -13.77
CA ALA A 47 12.32 -10.44 -13.13
C ALA A 47 12.88 -11.47 -12.14
N ALA A 48 14.17 -11.40 -11.90
CA ALA A 48 14.86 -12.14 -10.86
C ALA A 48 15.91 -11.23 -10.20
N THR A 49 16.20 -11.49 -8.94
CA THR A 49 17.27 -10.79 -8.25
C THR A 49 18.64 -11.17 -8.81
N GLU A 50 19.56 -10.23 -8.76
CA GLU A 50 20.98 -10.55 -8.77
C GLU A 50 21.42 -11.04 -7.38
N THR A 51 22.59 -11.66 -7.29
CA THR A 51 23.18 -12.09 -6.01
C THR A 51 23.29 -10.92 -5.04
N PHE A 52 22.76 -11.09 -3.83
CA PHE A 52 22.91 -10.07 -2.80
C PHE A 52 24.34 -10.01 -2.28
N THR A 53 24.86 -8.79 -2.14
CA THR A 53 26.22 -8.54 -1.60
C THR A 53 26.15 -7.62 -0.39
N GLY A 54 26.26 -8.22 0.79
CA GLY A 54 26.22 -7.53 2.09
C GLY A 54 25.06 -7.99 2.96
N GLY A 55 25.40 -8.50 4.15
CA GLY A 55 24.41 -8.94 5.13
C GLY A 55 23.85 -7.78 5.95
N ASN A 56 22.65 -7.97 6.52
CA ASN A 56 21.92 -6.98 7.31
C ASN A 56 21.75 -5.65 6.56
N LYS A 57 21.44 -5.75 5.27
CA LYS A 57 21.37 -4.61 4.35
C LYS A 57 20.07 -4.61 3.58
N LEU A 58 19.47 -3.43 3.47
CA LEU A 58 18.28 -3.21 2.66
C LEU A 58 18.65 -3.09 1.17
N PHE A 59 18.02 -3.93 0.36
CA PHE A 59 17.98 -3.85 -1.08
C PHE A 59 16.58 -3.48 -1.54
N GLN A 60 16.48 -2.60 -2.54
CA GLN A 60 15.22 -2.17 -3.13
C GLN A 60 15.34 -2.25 -4.65
N GLN A 61 14.35 -2.88 -5.30
CA GLN A 61 14.28 -2.96 -6.75
C GLN A 61 12.88 -2.61 -7.23
N GLU A 62 12.80 -1.71 -8.21
CA GLU A 62 11.55 -1.46 -8.95
C GLU A 62 11.51 -2.39 -10.17
N VAL A 63 10.37 -3.05 -10.39
CA VAL A 63 10.16 -3.99 -11.50
C VAL A 63 8.96 -3.57 -12.30
N CYS A 64 9.15 -3.39 -13.61
CA CYS A 64 8.07 -3.13 -14.57
C CYS A 64 7.33 -4.43 -14.88
N LEU A 65 6.00 -4.36 -14.88
CA LEU A 65 5.15 -5.52 -15.11
C LEU A 65 4.50 -5.46 -16.50
N PRO A 66 4.37 -6.60 -17.20
CA PRO A 66 3.56 -6.67 -18.41
C PRO A 66 2.09 -6.35 -18.11
N GLU A 67 1.48 -5.50 -18.95
CA GLU A 67 0.06 -5.09 -18.80
C GLU A 67 -0.93 -6.23 -19.02
N ASN A 68 -0.52 -7.26 -19.76
CA ASN A 68 -1.38 -8.40 -20.10
C ASN A 68 -1.44 -9.48 -19.02
N CYS A 69 -0.78 -9.29 -17.87
CA CYS A 69 -0.84 -10.19 -16.73
C CYS A 69 -1.77 -9.64 -15.65
N LEU A 70 -2.70 -10.47 -15.18
CA LEU A 70 -3.66 -10.10 -14.11
C LEU A 70 -3.23 -10.61 -12.73
N GLN A 71 -2.36 -11.63 -12.71
CA GLN A 71 -1.83 -12.24 -11.51
C GLN A 71 -0.32 -12.46 -11.68
N TYR A 72 0.39 -12.39 -10.55
CA TYR A 72 1.82 -12.60 -10.48
C TYR A 72 2.17 -13.52 -9.32
N THR A 73 3.27 -14.25 -9.46
CA THR A 73 3.82 -15.10 -8.39
C THR A 73 5.20 -14.58 -8.04
N PHE A 74 5.35 -14.11 -6.81
CA PHE A 74 6.66 -13.79 -6.24
C PHE A 74 7.17 -14.99 -5.45
N THR A 75 8.38 -15.42 -5.78
CA THR A 75 9.05 -16.53 -5.12
C THR A 75 10.30 -16.01 -4.43
N ILE A 76 10.43 -16.27 -3.14
CA ILE A 76 11.66 -16.08 -2.36
C ILE A 76 12.26 -17.45 -2.05
N LEU A 77 13.58 -17.53 -2.14
CA LEU A 77 14.41 -18.72 -1.96
C LEU A 77 15.47 -18.40 -0.91
N ASP A 78 15.78 -19.40 -0.11
CA ASP A 78 16.90 -19.40 0.82
C ASP A 78 17.61 -20.76 0.70
N SER A 79 18.87 -20.80 0.26
CA SER A 79 19.55 -22.07 -0.03
C SER A 79 19.97 -22.84 1.22
N TYR A 80 20.12 -22.18 2.36
CA TYR A 80 20.45 -22.83 3.62
C TYR A 80 19.23 -23.50 4.25
N GLY A 81 18.05 -22.90 4.08
CA GLY A 81 16.75 -23.38 4.51
C GLY A 81 16.29 -22.84 5.85
N ASP A 82 17.01 -21.90 6.46
CA ASP A 82 16.60 -21.22 7.70
C ASP A 82 15.74 -19.98 7.44
N GLY A 83 15.58 -19.60 6.16
CA GLY A 83 14.74 -18.50 5.73
C GLY A 83 15.50 -17.18 5.79
N ILE A 84 14.80 -16.10 6.15
CA ILE A 84 15.45 -14.79 6.37
C ILE A 84 15.32 -14.48 7.85
N THR A 85 16.45 -14.49 8.55
CA THR A 85 16.49 -14.48 10.03
C THR A 85 16.81 -13.12 10.63
N GLY A 86 16.62 -12.98 11.95
CA GLY A 86 16.94 -11.77 12.72
C GLY A 86 16.09 -10.56 12.30
N ASP A 87 16.76 -9.46 11.95
CA ASP A 87 16.08 -8.25 11.48
C ASP A 87 15.74 -8.30 9.96
N GLY A 88 16.01 -9.44 9.31
CA GLY A 88 15.77 -9.63 7.89
C GLY A 88 14.27 -9.75 7.55
N TYR A 89 13.92 -9.32 6.34
CA TYR A 89 12.55 -9.37 5.83
C TYR A 89 12.50 -9.21 4.31
N TYR A 90 11.35 -9.54 3.71
CA TYR A 90 11.03 -9.18 2.33
C TYR A 90 9.60 -8.65 2.21
N ARG A 91 9.42 -7.64 1.35
CA ARG A 91 8.14 -6.99 1.11
C ARG A 91 8.00 -6.65 -0.37
N VAL A 92 6.77 -6.74 -0.86
CA VAL A 92 6.43 -6.27 -2.22
C VAL A 92 5.32 -5.24 -2.09
N TYR A 93 5.53 -4.11 -2.76
CA TYR A 93 4.58 -3.01 -2.84
C TYR A 93 4.06 -2.87 -4.27
N ASP A 94 2.77 -2.62 -4.43
CA ASP A 94 2.19 -2.25 -5.72
C ASP A 94 2.55 -0.82 -6.14
N ASN A 95 2.11 -0.41 -7.33
CA ASN A 95 2.35 0.93 -7.86
C ASN A 95 1.72 2.05 -6.99
N CYS A 96 0.79 1.70 -6.10
CA CYS A 96 0.12 2.62 -5.19
C CYS A 96 0.81 2.71 -3.82
N GLY A 97 1.85 1.92 -3.60
CA GLY A 97 2.53 1.81 -2.31
C GLY A 97 1.81 0.91 -1.30
N THR A 98 0.79 0.14 -1.72
CA THR A 98 0.16 -0.87 -0.88
C THR A 98 1.09 -2.08 -0.78
N MET A 99 1.34 -2.55 0.44
CA MET A 99 2.10 -3.78 0.65
C MET A 99 1.22 -4.99 0.32
N VAL A 100 1.62 -5.74 -0.70
CA VAL A 100 0.89 -6.92 -1.21
C VAL A 100 1.55 -8.24 -0.82
N VAL A 101 2.84 -8.21 -0.47
CA VAL A 101 3.58 -9.34 0.11
C VAL A 101 4.35 -8.85 1.33
N ASN A 102 4.35 -9.65 2.38
CA ASN A 102 5.15 -9.42 3.59
C ASN A 102 5.62 -10.75 4.16
N GLY A 103 6.93 -10.86 4.38
CA GLY A 103 7.52 -11.93 5.17
C GLY A 103 8.68 -11.40 6.00
N ALA A 104 8.80 -11.91 7.21
CA ALA A 104 9.87 -11.65 8.17
C ALA A 104 10.03 -12.90 9.06
N ASP A 105 10.99 -12.83 9.96
CA ASP A 105 11.51 -13.87 10.85
C ASP A 105 10.48 -14.81 11.55
N ASP A 106 10.99 -15.99 11.96
CA ASP A 106 10.37 -17.18 12.61
C ASP A 106 9.79 -18.32 11.73
N GLU A 107 10.09 -18.36 10.42
CA GLU A 107 9.74 -19.54 9.61
C GLU A 107 10.87 -19.95 8.67
N SER A 108 11.53 -21.06 8.97
CA SER A 108 12.49 -21.71 8.08
C SER A 108 11.85 -22.10 6.74
N PHE A 109 12.48 -21.74 5.63
CA PHE A 109 12.04 -22.14 4.29
C PHE A 109 13.23 -22.27 3.35
N PHE A 110 13.15 -23.22 2.42
CA PHE A 110 14.01 -23.19 1.22
C PHE A 110 13.38 -22.37 0.08
N LYS A 111 12.05 -22.30 0.06
CA LYS A 111 11.26 -21.64 -0.96
C LYS A 111 9.92 -21.19 -0.36
N ARG A 112 9.46 -20.00 -0.71
CA ARG A 112 8.10 -19.53 -0.43
C ARG A 112 7.54 -18.78 -1.64
N GLU A 113 6.28 -19.07 -1.96
CA GLU A 113 5.57 -18.47 -3.09
C GLU A 113 4.40 -17.61 -2.58
N HIS A 114 4.23 -16.45 -3.19
CA HIS A 114 3.14 -15.53 -2.92
C HIS A 114 2.45 -15.17 -4.24
N THR A 115 1.18 -15.54 -4.35
CA THR A 115 0.33 -15.10 -5.45
C THR A 115 -0.24 -13.72 -5.11
N MET A 116 -0.01 -12.74 -5.98
CA MET A 116 -0.49 -11.38 -5.80
C MET A 116 -1.22 -10.86 -7.04
N ALA A 117 -2.20 -10.00 -6.78
CA ALA A 117 -2.81 -9.14 -7.79
C ALA A 117 -2.34 -7.71 -7.52
N ILE A 118 -2.02 -6.99 -8.58
CA ILE A 118 -1.52 -5.61 -8.48
C ILE A 118 -2.69 -4.68 -8.73
N ASN A 119 -2.91 -3.75 -7.79
CA ASN A 119 -3.86 -2.69 -7.99
C ASN A 119 -3.23 -1.60 -8.86
N ASP A 120 -3.70 -1.50 -10.11
CA ASP A 120 -3.25 -0.47 -11.06
C ASP A 120 -4.09 0.81 -10.92
N SER A 121 -5.21 0.73 -10.21
CA SER A 121 -6.03 1.88 -9.87
C SER A 121 -5.56 2.47 -8.54
N CYS A 122 -4.42 3.15 -8.61
CA CYS A 122 -4.00 4.12 -7.61
C CYS A 122 -4.92 5.33 -7.72
N GLY A 123 -6.21 5.11 -7.44
CA GLY A 123 -7.13 6.19 -7.26
C GLY A 123 -6.56 7.08 -6.16
N ASP A 124 -6.76 8.38 -6.31
CA ASP A 124 -6.73 9.30 -5.19
C ASP A 124 -7.60 8.71 -4.08
N GLU A 125 -7.03 7.89 -3.18
CA GLU A 125 -7.73 7.50 -1.98
C GLU A 125 -7.88 8.84 -1.24
N PRO A 126 -9.10 9.39 -1.11
CA PRO A 126 -9.26 10.68 -0.48
C PRO A 126 -8.63 10.54 0.91
N PRO A 127 -7.68 11.41 1.29
CA PRO A 127 -6.89 11.23 2.51
C PRO A 127 -7.86 11.14 3.68
N VAL A 128 -8.10 9.93 4.22
CA VAL A 128 -9.24 9.57 5.10
C VAL A 128 -9.98 10.81 5.59
N TYR A 129 -10.82 11.37 4.72
CA TYR A 129 -11.36 12.71 4.95
C TYR A 129 -12.61 12.52 5.78
N CYS A 130 -12.40 12.30 7.07
CA CYS A 130 -13.47 12.44 8.02
C CYS A 130 -13.90 13.91 8.02
N GLU A 131 -15.19 14.15 7.86
CA GLU A 131 -15.82 15.44 8.10
C GLU A 131 -16.56 15.42 9.43
N ASP A 132 -16.78 16.60 10.00
CA ASP A 132 -17.80 16.72 11.03
C ASP A 132 -19.18 16.53 10.37
N LYS A 133 -19.87 15.43 10.68
CA LYS A 133 -21.26 15.20 10.26
C LYS A 133 -22.17 16.38 10.65
N ALA A 134 -21.89 17.04 11.76
CA ALA A 134 -22.52 18.31 12.13
C ALA A 134 -21.83 19.48 11.41
N GLN A 135 -22.36 19.83 10.23
CA GLN A 135 -21.90 20.99 9.46
C GLN A 135 -22.29 22.33 10.11
N GLU A 136 -23.39 22.37 10.86
CA GLU A 136 -23.85 23.56 11.57
C GLU A 136 -23.65 23.49 13.09
N SER A 137 -23.72 24.66 13.73
CA SER A 137 -23.71 24.75 15.19
C SER A 137 -24.94 24.07 15.83
N PHE A 138 -24.71 23.25 16.84
CA PHE A 138 -25.75 22.51 17.56
C PHE A 138 -25.74 22.81 19.06
N GLN A 139 -26.89 22.64 19.70
CA GLN A 139 -27.07 22.86 21.13
C GLN A 139 -27.24 21.52 21.85
N TRP A 140 -26.54 21.33 22.96
CA TRP A 140 -26.70 20.16 23.84
C TRP A 140 -27.90 20.26 24.80
N LYS A 141 -28.52 21.43 24.93
CA LYS A 141 -29.69 21.70 25.79
C LYS A 141 -30.78 22.34 24.93
N LYS A 142 -32.06 22.03 25.20
CA LYS A 142 -33.22 22.58 24.47
C LYS A 142 -33.27 24.12 24.40
N LYS A 143 -32.61 24.82 25.33
CA LYS A 143 -32.51 26.29 25.42
C LYS A 143 -31.05 26.78 25.50
N GLY A 144 -30.10 26.02 24.92
CA GLY A 144 -28.68 26.31 25.00
C GLY A 144 -28.18 27.16 23.83
N LYS A 145 -27.02 27.81 23.97
CA LYS A 145 -26.36 28.42 22.82
C LYS A 145 -25.85 27.31 21.88
N LYS A 146 -26.16 27.41 20.59
CA LYS A 146 -25.60 26.55 19.54
C LYS A 146 -24.09 26.75 19.45
N ARG A 147 -23.33 25.66 19.29
CA ARG A 147 -21.86 25.65 19.22
C ARG A 147 -21.40 24.72 18.10
N SER A 148 -20.27 25.05 17.48
CA SER A 148 -19.67 24.23 16.42
C SER A 148 -18.83 23.08 16.98
N CYS A 149 -18.54 22.09 16.15
CA CYS A 149 -17.62 21.00 16.46
C CYS A 149 -16.25 21.51 16.96
N LYS A 150 -15.66 22.50 16.27
CA LYS A 150 -14.43 23.19 16.71
C LYS A 150 -14.52 23.76 18.14
N HIS A 151 -15.68 24.27 18.55
CA HIS A 151 -15.86 24.78 19.91
C HIS A 151 -15.84 23.66 20.96
N PHE A 152 -16.49 22.53 20.67
CA PHE A 152 -16.51 21.40 21.59
C PHE A 152 -15.14 20.73 21.69
N ALA A 153 -14.44 20.59 20.57
CA ALA A 153 -13.06 20.12 20.51
C ALA A 153 -12.13 20.97 21.39
N LYS A 154 -12.11 22.29 21.18
CA LYS A 154 -11.31 23.25 21.99
C LYS A 154 -11.65 23.26 23.49
N LYS A 155 -12.78 22.67 23.89
CA LYS A 155 -13.22 22.57 25.29
C LYS A 155 -13.12 21.14 25.84
N ASN A 156 -12.50 20.20 25.11
CA ASN A 156 -12.40 18.78 25.45
C ASN A 156 -13.77 18.13 25.75
N LYS A 157 -14.80 18.50 24.97
CA LYS A 157 -16.19 18.03 25.15
C LYS A 157 -16.61 16.96 24.16
N CYS A 158 -15.69 16.37 23.41
CA CYS A 158 -15.95 15.32 22.43
C CYS A 158 -16.66 14.10 23.03
N ASN A 159 -16.41 13.76 24.30
CA ASN A 159 -17.07 12.66 25.02
C ASN A 159 -18.37 13.06 25.74
N LYS A 160 -18.93 14.25 25.47
CA LYS A 160 -20.22 14.63 26.06
C LYS A 160 -21.37 14.03 25.27
N LYS A 161 -22.34 13.46 25.97
CA LYS A 161 -23.62 13.06 25.38
C LYS A 161 -24.45 14.31 25.10
N ILE A 162 -25.03 14.34 23.92
CA ILE A 162 -26.01 15.32 23.48
C ILE A 162 -27.25 14.56 23.04
N ARG A 163 -28.40 15.24 23.09
CA ARG A 163 -29.64 14.70 22.56
C ARG A 163 -29.93 15.34 21.22
N THR A 164 -30.05 14.53 20.17
CA THR A 164 -30.37 14.97 18.82
C THR A 164 -31.86 15.30 18.68
N SER A 165 -32.23 15.96 17.59
CA SER A 165 -33.61 16.38 17.31
C SER A 165 -34.59 15.19 17.20
N ASP A 166 -34.09 14.03 16.78
CA ASP A 166 -34.81 12.74 16.73
C ASP A 166 -34.95 12.05 18.09
N GLY A 167 -34.44 12.65 19.18
CA GLY A 167 -34.51 12.11 20.52
C GLY A 167 -33.51 10.99 20.82
N ARG A 168 -32.52 10.73 19.95
CA ARG A 168 -31.41 9.84 20.27
C ARG A 168 -30.36 10.56 21.13
N ASP A 169 -29.72 9.80 22.01
CA ASP A 169 -28.55 10.27 22.74
C ASP A 169 -27.30 9.83 21.98
N THR A 170 -26.47 10.80 21.56
CA THR A 170 -25.23 10.57 20.82
C THR A 170 -24.09 11.32 21.49
N PHE A 171 -22.85 10.89 21.28
CA PHE A 171 -21.69 11.65 21.72
C PHE A 171 -21.32 12.73 20.70
N VAL A 172 -20.75 13.84 21.19
CA VAL A 172 -20.25 14.91 20.32
C VAL A 172 -19.27 14.37 19.27
N TRP A 173 -18.36 13.45 19.64
CA TRP A 173 -17.39 12.89 18.71
C TRP A 173 -18.03 12.11 17.55
N GLN A 174 -19.24 11.55 17.72
CA GLN A 174 -19.96 10.84 16.65
C GLN A 174 -20.57 11.79 15.61
N LEU A 175 -20.69 13.08 15.94
CA LEU A 175 -21.10 14.13 14.99
C LEU A 175 -19.94 15.01 14.54
N CYS A 176 -18.86 15.01 15.32
CA CYS A 176 -17.72 15.90 15.15
C CYS A 176 -16.43 15.09 15.00
N GLU A 177 -16.47 14.02 14.20
CA GLU A 177 -15.39 13.04 14.08
C GLU A 177 -14.06 13.70 13.72
N LYS A 178 -14.08 14.63 12.75
CA LYS A 178 -12.92 15.41 12.35
C LYS A 178 -12.42 16.32 13.46
N SER A 179 -13.29 17.18 14.00
CA SER A 179 -12.91 18.14 15.04
C SER A 179 -12.47 17.46 16.33
N CYS A 180 -12.96 16.24 16.60
CA CYS A 180 -12.64 15.47 17.78
C CYS A 180 -11.52 14.44 17.57
N GLU A 181 -10.87 14.44 16.41
CA GLU A 181 -9.76 13.53 16.09
C GLU A 181 -10.15 12.05 16.30
N ARG A 182 -11.38 11.69 15.89
CA ARG A 182 -11.98 10.35 16.06
C ARG A 182 -12.45 9.73 14.74
N CYS A 183 -11.64 9.93 13.71
CA CYS A 183 -11.92 9.41 12.38
C CYS A 183 -11.81 7.87 12.41
N GLY A 184 -12.91 7.18 12.10
CA GLY A 184 -12.96 5.71 12.09
C GLY A 184 -13.17 5.02 13.46
N ALA A 185 -13.63 5.75 14.49
CA ALA A 185 -13.86 5.23 15.85
C ALA A 185 -15.29 4.72 16.13
#